data_AF-A0A3P7MYX6-F1
#
_entry.id   AF-A0A3P7MYX6-F1
#
_cell.length_a   1.000
_cell.length_b   1.000
_cell.length_c   1.000
_cell.angle_alpha   90.00
_cell.angle_beta   90.00
_cell.angle_gamma   90.00
#
_symmetry.space_group_name_H-M   'P 1'
#
loop_
_entity.id
_entity.type
_entity.pdbx_description
1 polymer ?
#
loop_
_entity_poly.entity_id
_entity_poly.type
_entity_poly.pdbx_seq_one_letter_code
_entity_poly.pdbx_strand_id
1 'polypeptide(L)'
;MQDGPFCRAKCPSWKYADEKTQTCRDCAPVCQQAPSKRPDFFTGLRPHQVGHLDVCSGPGDWPGPGGCNFCEQVAVSPETSGCGGDDGRESSDECASTLRCLIPYQACPQQTFLHLLHVTSGPLSGGSDTNNRSHILSSLSQDTSFQYVSLTARELVADWLLSLREHFSTRVVRICLPCHTQCSPFVNPSCTGPSATQCSSCRTAVFQGRCVAFCPDDTFSFKNHSMEAGNELENSTGSVAAHTVEHCLPCHSECHGGCSGPGSDHCKQCRNFKVFTNAKRTQVSCSAPLRLP
;
A
#
# COMPACT_ATOMS: atom_id res chain seq x y z
N MET A 1 40.69 4.80 -5.14
CA MET A 1 39.41 5.38 -5.59
C MET A 1 39.52 6.89 -5.68
N GLN A 2 39.00 7.49 -6.74
CA GLN A 2 38.93 8.95 -6.90
C GLN A 2 37.68 9.51 -6.21
N ASP A 3 37.86 10.47 -5.31
CA ASP A 3 36.80 11.19 -4.59
C ASP A 3 36.95 12.69 -4.91
N GLY A 4 36.24 13.14 -5.94
CA GLY A 4 36.43 14.48 -6.50
C GLY A 4 37.87 14.70 -6.97
N PRO A 5 38.60 15.71 -6.45
CA PRO A 5 39.99 15.96 -6.82
C PRO A 5 41.01 15.10 -6.05
N PHE A 6 40.56 14.27 -5.08
CA PHE A 6 41.46 13.52 -4.20
C PHE A 6 41.45 12.02 -4.51
N CYS A 7 42.60 11.36 -4.37
CA CYS A 7 42.69 9.90 -4.39
C CYS A 7 42.65 9.36 -2.95
N ARG A 8 41.72 8.45 -2.66
CA ARG A 8 41.56 7.79 -1.36
C ARG A 8 41.69 6.27 -1.49
N ALA A 9 42.21 5.62 -0.45
CA ALA A 9 42.27 4.16 -0.36
C ALA A 9 40.88 3.53 -0.11
N LYS A 10 40.08 4.15 0.77
CA LYS A 10 38.68 3.80 1.03
C LYS A 10 37.78 5.02 0.82
N CYS A 11 36.60 4.81 0.25
CA CYS A 11 35.60 5.86 0.17
C CYS A 11 35.10 6.26 1.58
N PRO A 12 34.69 7.53 1.79
CA PRO A 12 33.99 7.95 3.00
C PRO A 12 32.72 7.13 3.25
N SER A 13 32.23 7.05 4.49
CA SER A 13 31.10 6.19 4.86
C SER A 13 29.77 6.55 4.16
N TRP A 14 29.60 7.79 3.71
CA TRP A 14 28.42 8.26 2.94
C TRP A 14 28.60 8.13 1.41
N LYS A 15 29.64 7.43 0.96
CA LYS A 15 29.91 7.15 -0.45
C LYS A 15 30.13 5.66 -0.67
N TYR A 16 29.73 5.15 -1.82
CA TYR A 16 30.08 3.80 -2.26
C TYR A 16 31.18 3.85 -3.33
N ALA A 17 31.94 2.76 -3.42
CA ALA A 17 32.94 2.59 -4.46
C ALA A 17 32.29 2.05 -5.73
N ASP A 18 32.37 2.80 -6.82
CA ASP A 18 32.01 2.31 -8.15
C ASP A 18 33.24 1.60 -8.75
N GLU A 19 33.25 0.27 -8.71
CA GLU A 19 34.38 -0.54 -9.17
C GLU A 19 34.69 -0.35 -10.66
N LYS A 20 33.68 -0.02 -11.48
CA LYS A 20 33.84 0.16 -12.93
C LYS A 20 34.63 1.41 -13.25
N THR A 21 34.41 2.48 -12.49
CA THR A 21 35.06 3.78 -12.71
C THR A 21 36.18 4.06 -11.71
N GLN A 22 36.35 3.21 -10.69
CA GLN A 22 37.27 3.41 -9.57
C GLN A 22 37.05 4.76 -8.87
N THR A 23 35.81 5.24 -8.82
CA THR A 23 35.42 6.51 -8.20
C THR A 23 34.52 6.29 -6.99
N CYS A 24 34.55 7.23 -6.05
CA CYS A 24 33.62 7.28 -4.93
C CYS A 24 32.40 8.11 -5.32
N ARG A 25 31.21 7.49 -5.31
CA ARG A 25 29.93 8.13 -5.61
C ARG A 25 29.09 8.28 -4.34
N ASP A 26 28.31 9.34 -4.27
CA ASP A 26 27.42 9.60 -3.13
C ASP A 26 26.32 8.54 -3.01
N CYS A 27 26.03 8.12 -1.78
CA CYS A 27 24.87 7.28 -1.50
C CYS A 27 23.55 8.00 -1.86
N ALA A 28 22.48 7.24 -2.09
CA ALA A 28 21.15 7.82 -2.21
C ALA A 28 20.80 8.61 -0.93
N PRO A 29 20.15 9.79 -1.04
CA PRO A 29 19.89 10.67 0.10
C PRO A 29 18.93 10.07 1.13
N VAL A 30 18.21 9.01 0.76
CA VAL A 30 17.32 8.24 1.65
C VAL A 30 18.07 7.26 2.55
N CYS A 31 19.32 6.90 2.20
CA CYS A 31 20.12 5.98 2.98
C CYS A 31 20.56 6.61 4.30
N GLN A 32 20.47 5.86 5.39
CA GLN A 32 20.70 6.37 6.73
C GLN A 32 21.92 5.72 7.37
N GLN A 33 22.61 6.49 8.20
CA GLN A 33 23.63 5.93 9.08
C GLN A 33 22.95 5.08 10.15
N ALA A 34 23.37 3.82 10.28
CA ALA A 34 22.88 2.97 11.36
C ALA A 34 23.17 3.62 12.72
N PRO A 35 22.17 3.81 13.60
CA PRO A 35 22.43 4.28 14.95
C PRO A 35 23.45 3.37 15.64
N SER A 36 24.52 3.95 16.18
CA SER A 36 25.49 3.20 16.97
C SER A 36 24.74 2.45 18.08
N LYS A 37 24.98 1.14 18.24
CA LYS A 37 24.55 0.43 19.46
C LYS A 37 25.03 1.27 20.63
N ARG A 38 24.11 1.72 21.50
CA ARG A 38 24.53 2.39 22.75
C ARG A 38 25.57 1.47 23.37
N PRO A 39 26.79 1.96 23.69
CA PRO A 39 27.72 1.13 24.42
C PRO A 39 27.02 0.74 25.72
N ASP A 40 26.96 -0.57 25.99
CA ASP A 40 26.53 -1.04 27.29
C ASP A 40 27.33 -0.27 28.34
N PHE A 41 26.64 0.29 29.34
CA PHE A 41 27.19 1.20 30.35
C PHE A 41 28.35 0.58 31.17
N PHE A 42 28.70 -0.69 30.92
CA PHE A 42 29.74 -1.48 31.57
C PHE A 42 31.06 -1.65 30.79
N THR A 43 31.16 -1.27 29.51
CA THR A 43 32.40 -1.42 28.71
C THR A 43 33.16 -0.10 28.53
N GLY A 44 33.43 0.59 29.64
CA GLY A 44 34.08 1.91 29.67
C GLY A 44 35.60 1.96 29.56
N LEU A 45 36.33 0.97 29.02
CA LEU A 45 37.81 0.99 29.01
C LEU A 45 38.50 0.39 27.76
N ARG A 46 37.91 0.50 26.57
CA ARG A 46 38.68 0.36 25.32
C ARG A 46 38.33 1.48 24.35
N PRO A 47 39.31 2.21 23.79
CA PRO A 47 39.09 3.05 22.63
C PRO A 47 38.89 2.12 21.43
N HIS A 48 37.72 1.47 21.35
CA HIS A 48 37.32 0.83 20.12
C HIS A 48 37.10 1.97 19.12
N GLN A 49 37.95 2.00 18.10
CA GLN A 49 37.64 2.64 16.83
C GLN A 49 36.28 2.10 16.40
N VAL A 50 35.21 2.85 16.70
CA VAL A 50 33.88 2.55 16.18
C VAL A 50 34.00 2.84 14.69
N GLY A 51 34.31 1.80 13.92
CA GLY A 51 34.26 1.87 12.47
C GLY A 51 32.84 2.30 12.13
N HIS A 52 32.68 3.54 11.66
CA HIS A 52 31.42 3.98 11.08
C HIS A 52 31.06 2.97 9.99
N LEU A 53 29.97 2.23 10.17
CA LEU A 53 29.46 1.36 9.12
C LEU A 53 29.19 2.22 7.89
N ASP A 54 29.53 1.71 6.72
CA ASP A 54 29.23 2.39 5.47
C ASP A 54 27.69 2.54 5.35
N VAL A 55 27.21 3.67 4.83
CA VAL A 55 25.78 4.03 4.76
C VAL A 55 25.08 3.27 3.63
N CYS A 56 25.80 3.02 2.54
CA CYS A 56 25.31 2.27 1.39
C CYS A 56 26.40 1.38 0.82
N SER A 57 25.99 0.38 0.06
CA SER A 57 26.88 -0.48 -0.72
C SER A 57 26.76 -0.24 -2.22
N GLY A 58 25.85 0.65 -2.66
CA GLY A 58 25.67 1.00 -4.07
C GLY A 58 24.72 2.18 -4.29
N PRO A 59 24.33 2.43 -5.56
CA PRO A 59 23.48 3.56 -5.93
C PRO A 59 22.01 3.43 -5.51
N GLY A 60 21.58 2.24 -5.11
CA GLY A 60 20.17 1.94 -4.90
C GLY A 60 19.53 2.71 -3.74
N ASP A 61 18.25 3.01 -3.89
CA ASP A 61 17.39 3.61 -2.87
C ASP A 61 16.62 2.56 -2.05
N TRP A 62 17.00 1.28 -2.14
CA TRP A 62 16.35 0.15 -1.48
C TRP A 62 17.23 -0.44 -0.35
N PRO A 63 16.65 -1.15 0.63
CA PRO A 63 17.43 -1.79 1.68
C PRO A 63 18.21 -3.00 1.14
N GLY A 64 19.45 -3.17 1.58
CA GLY A 64 20.27 -4.34 1.28
C GLY A 64 21.39 -4.09 0.26
N PRO A 65 21.97 -5.17 -0.32
CA PRO A 65 23.11 -5.09 -1.21
C PRO A 65 22.85 -4.21 -2.45
N GLY A 66 23.85 -3.40 -2.81
CA GLY A 66 23.75 -2.47 -3.93
C GLY A 66 22.91 -1.22 -3.65
N GLY A 67 22.32 -1.12 -2.45
CA GLY A 67 21.54 0.02 -1.99
C GLY A 67 21.95 0.48 -0.59
N CYS A 68 20.97 0.82 0.22
CA CYS A 68 21.15 1.34 1.58
C CYS A 68 21.40 0.21 2.58
N ASN A 69 22.40 0.40 3.45
CA ASN A 69 22.70 -0.56 4.50
C ASN A 69 21.73 -0.46 5.69
N PHE A 70 21.09 0.69 5.89
CA PHE A 70 20.10 0.89 6.93
C PHE A 70 18.98 1.83 6.48
N CYS A 71 17.73 1.43 6.75
CA CYS A 71 16.53 2.20 6.49
C CYS A 71 15.53 2.03 7.63
N GLU A 72 15.21 3.12 8.32
CA GLU A 72 14.22 3.13 9.41
C GLU A 72 12.77 3.10 8.89
N GLN A 73 12.55 3.64 7.69
CA GLN A 73 11.25 3.69 7.05
C GLN A 73 11.37 3.20 5.60
N VAL A 74 10.44 2.33 5.19
CA VAL A 74 10.39 1.79 3.82
C VAL A 74 8.99 1.90 3.24
N ALA A 75 8.90 1.86 1.92
CA ALA A 75 7.66 1.75 1.17
C ALA A 75 7.68 0.50 0.30
N VAL A 76 6.55 -0.22 0.28
CA VAL A 76 6.29 -1.31 -0.66
C VAL A 76 5.64 -0.69 -1.89
N SER A 77 6.28 -0.84 -3.03
CA SER A 77 5.70 -0.42 -4.31
C SER A 77 4.71 -1.50 -4.78
N PRO A 78 3.50 -1.15 -5.21
CA PRO A 78 2.58 -2.12 -5.80
C PRO A 78 3.12 -2.62 -7.13
N GLU A 79 2.82 -3.88 -7.46
CA GLU A 79 3.10 -4.47 -8.76
C GLU A 79 2.32 -3.67 -9.82
N THR A 80 3.02 -3.16 -10.84
CA THR A 80 2.38 -2.38 -11.90
C THR A 80 1.34 -3.23 -12.60
N SER A 81 0.10 -2.74 -12.73
CA SER A 81 -1.06 -3.46 -13.30
C SER A 81 -1.00 -3.70 -14.82
N GLY A 82 0.20 -3.86 -15.39
CA GLY A 82 0.44 -4.24 -16.79
C GLY A 82 0.93 -5.69 -16.96
N CYS A 83 0.98 -6.47 -15.88
CA CYS A 83 1.48 -7.84 -15.87
C CYS A 83 0.33 -8.82 -16.21
N GLY A 84 -0.06 -8.83 -17.48
CA GLY A 84 -1.16 -9.64 -18.01
C GLY A 84 -1.35 -9.43 -19.50
N GLY A 85 -0.28 -9.62 -20.29
CA GLY A 85 -0.36 -9.73 -21.74
C GLY A 85 -0.39 -11.20 -22.13
N ASP A 86 -1.51 -11.64 -22.72
CA ASP A 86 -1.71 -12.93 -23.37
C ASP A 86 -0.90 -13.02 -24.69
N ASP A 87 0.40 -12.71 -24.63
CA ASP A 87 1.31 -12.82 -25.77
C ASP A 87 2.66 -13.27 -25.24
N GLY A 88 3.04 -14.51 -25.55
CA GLY A 88 4.24 -15.20 -25.08
C GLY A 88 5.56 -14.53 -25.47
N ARG A 89 5.87 -13.39 -24.84
CA ARG A 89 7.17 -12.72 -24.86
C ARG A 89 7.75 -12.72 -23.45
N GLU A 90 9.04 -13.02 -23.36
CA GLU A 90 9.81 -13.19 -22.12
C GLU A 90 9.44 -12.13 -21.06
N SER A 91 9.19 -12.61 -19.85
CA SER A 91 8.87 -11.79 -18.68
C SER A 91 9.95 -10.74 -18.48
N SER A 92 9.63 -9.46 -18.74
CA SER A 92 10.47 -8.39 -18.22
C SER A 92 10.40 -8.39 -16.71
N ASP A 93 11.57 -8.38 -16.05
CA ASP A 93 11.77 -8.26 -14.60
C ASP A 93 11.18 -6.97 -13.98
N GLU A 94 10.46 -6.14 -14.76
CA GLU A 94 9.83 -4.89 -14.35
C GLU A 94 8.54 -5.06 -13.51
N CYS A 95 8.03 -6.28 -13.38
CA CYS A 95 6.80 -6.58 -12.63
C CYS A 95 7.03 -6.93 -11.15
N ALA A 96 8.28 -6.96 -10.67
CA ALA A 96 8.57 -7.37 -9.30
C ALA A 96 8.16 -6.29 -8.28
N SER A 97 7.51 -6.72 -7.19
CA SER A 97 7.36 -5.88 -6.00
C SER A 97 8.72 -5.39 -5.53
N THR A 98 8.86 -4.09 -5.25
CA THR A 98 10.12 -3.50 -4.78
C THR A 98 9.93 -2.80 -3.45
N LEU A 99 10.96 -2.88 -2.59
CA LEU A 99 11.08 -2.07 -1.40
C LEU A 99 11.94 -0.85 -1.68
N ARG A 100 11.51 0.31 -1.21
CA ARG A 100 12.30 1.55 -1.27
C ARG A 100 12.43 2.14 0.12
N CYS A 101 13.59 2.69 0.41
CA CYS A 101 13.85 3.43 1.62
C CYS A 101 13.26 4.83 1.51
N LEU A 102 12.70 5.32 2.62
CA LEU A 102 12.18 6.66 2.75
C LEU A 102 13.00 7.43 3.77
N ILE A 103 12.95 8.77 3.66
CA ILE A 103 13.47 9.64 4.70
C ILE A 103 12.63 9.40 5.97
N PRO A 104 13.23 9.28 7.17
CA PRO A 104 12.48 9.04 8.38
C PRO A 104 11.43 10.12 8.61
N TYR A 105 10.24 9.72 9.05
CA TYR A 105 9.11 10.61 9.34
C TYR A 105 8.53 11.33 8.12
N GLN A 106 9.02 11.05 6.91
CA GLN A 106 8.37 11.48 5.69
C GLN A 106 6.97 10.86 5.62
N ALA A 107 6.01 11.64 5.12
CA ALA A 107 4.68 11.12 4.82
C ALA A 107 4.79 9.98 3.79
N CYS A 108 3.92 8.98 3.93
CA CYS A 108 3.87 7.89 2.96
C CYS A 108 3.52 8.43 1.55
N PRO A 109 4.10 7.87 0.48
CA PRO A 109 3.76 8.23 -0.89
C PRO A 109 2.25 8.10 -1.17
N GLN A 110 1.80 8.76 -2.24
CA GLN A 110 0.42 8.62 -2.74
C GLN A 110 0.05 7.15 -2.90
N GLN A 111 -1.23 6.82 -2.67
CA GLN A 111 -1.75 5.44 -2.76
C GLN A 111 -1.09 4.44 -1.80
N THR A 112 -0.46 4.92 -0.73
CA THR A 112 0.01 4.06 0.37
C THR A 112 -0.46 4.60 1.72
N PHE A 113 -0.53 3.72 2.72
CA PHE A 113 -0.82 4.07 4.10
C PHE A 113 0.32 3.65 5.03
N LEU A 114 0.49 4.38 6.13
CA LEU A 114 1.50 4.06 7.14
C LEU A 114 1.01 2.92 8.03
N HIS A 115 1.81 1.86 8.11
CA HIS A 115 1.66 0.79 9.07
C HIS A 115 2.89 0.74 9.99
N LEU A 116 2.68 0.42 11.27
CA LEU A 116 3.73 0.36 12.28
C LEU A 116 3.93 -1.09 12.70
N LEU A 117 5.17 -1.58 12.52
CA LEU A 117 5.54 -2.93 12.91
C LEU A 117 6.43 -2.88 14.13
N HIS A 118 6.11 -3.67 15.14
CA HIS A 118 6.95 -3.81 16.31
C HIS A 118 7.94 -4.95 16.10
N VAL A 119 9.22 -4.60 16.00
CA VAL A 119 10.32 -5.58 15.89
C VAL A 119 10.82 -5.86 17.29
N THR A 120 10.34 -6.96 17.89
CA THR A 120 10.88 -7.46 19.16
C THR A 120 11.99 -8.46 18.88
N SER A 121 13.21 -8.18 19.36
CA SER A 121 14.18 -9.25 19.61
C SER A 121 13.72 -9.99 20.88
N GLY A 122 12.84 -10.98 20.73
CA GLY A 122 12.60 -11.92 21.83
C GLY A 122 13.91 -12.65 22.17
N PRO A 123 14.10 -13.11 23.42
CA PRO A 123 15.22 -13.99 23.77
C PRO A 123 14.97 -15.35 23.12
N LEU A 124 15.42 -15.50 21.87
CA LEU A 124 15.37 -16.77 21.15
C LEU A 124 16.72 -17.44 21.34
N SER A 125 16.74 -18.43 22.23
CA SER A 125 17.78 -19.45 22.33
C SER A 125 18.26 -19.90 20.96
N GLY A 126 19.49 -19.54 20.58
CA GLY A 126 20.34 -20.24 19.60
C GLY A 126 19.71 -20.71 18.27
N GLY A 127 18.62 -20.08 17.80
CA GLY A 127 17.88 -20.53 16.63
C GLY A 127 18.46 -19.98 15.33
N SER A 128 18.74 -20.87 14.37
CA SER A 128 19.16 -20.57 12.99
C SER A 128 18.31 -19.48 12.32
N ASP A 129 18.91 -18.61 11.50
CA ASP A 129 18.22 -17.50 10.80
C ASP A 129 17.05 -17.94 9.92
N THR A 130 17.09 -19.17 9.42
CA THR A 130 15.97 -19.81 8.71
C THR A 130 14.70 -19.91 9.55
N ASN A 131 14.82 -20.19 10.85
CA ASN A 131 13.69 -20.27 11.78
C ASN A 131 13.16 -18.86 12.13
N ASN A 132 14.04 -17.85 12.11
CA ASN A 132 13.66 -16.47 12.38
C ASN A 132 12.90 -15.88 11.18
N ARG A 133 13.38 -16.14 9.96
CA ARG A 133 12.70 -15.73 8.71
C ARG A 133 11.28 -16.29 8.63
N SER A 134 11.12 -17.59 8.86
CA SER A 134 9.82 -18.26 8.79
C SER A 134 8.84 -17.73 9.85
N HIS A 135 9.33 -17.43 11.05
CA HIS A 135 8.51 -16.80 12.09
C HIS A 135 8.04 -15.39 11.70
N ILE A 136 8.92 -14.56 11.12
CA ILE A 136 8.55 -13.23 10.63
C ILE A 136 7.51 -13.34 9.52
N LEU A 137 7.74 -14.20 8.53
CA LEU A 137 6.78 -14.43 7.43
C LEU A 137 5.42 -14.91 7.94
N SER A 138 5.41 -15.81 8.93
CA SER A 138 4.17 -16.25 9.57
C SER A 138 3.48 -15.12 10.34
N SER A 139 4.22 -14.18 10.92
CA SER A 139 3.65 -13.03 11.61
C SER A 139 3.05 -12.03 10.60
N LEU A 140 3.77 -11.76 9.51
CA LEU A 140 3.29 -10.91 8.43
C LEU A 140 2.05 -11.49 7.72
N SER A 141 1.95 -12.82 7.59
CA SER A 141 0.79 -13.45 6.96
C SER A 141 -0.49 -13.38 7.82
N GLN A 142 -0.34 -13.25 9.14
CA GLN A 142 -1.45 -13.09 10.07
C GLN A 142 -1.89 -11.62 10.23
N ASP A 143 -1.04 -10.67 9.84
CA ASP A 143 -1.36 -9.24 9.86
C ASP A 143 -2.27 -8.88 8.68
N THR A 144 -3.48 -8.42 8.99
CA THR A 144 -4.48 -8.01 8.00
C THR A 144 -3.99 -6.90 7.07
N SER A 145 -3.03 -6.08 7.52
CA SER A 145 -2.39 -5.01 6.73
C SER A 145 -1.65 -5.54 5.52
N PHE A 146 -1.19 -6.80 5.58
CA PHE A 146 -0.47 -7.51 4.52
C PHE A 146 -1.37 -8.45 3.69
N GLN A 147 -2.69 -8.48 3.94
CA GLN A 147 -3.61 -9.40 3.28
C GLN A 147 -3.55 -9.30 1.75
N TYR A 148 -3.42 -8.09 1.21
CA TYR A 148 -3.38 -7.83 -0.24
C TYR A 148 -1.95 -7.58 -0.77
N VAL A 149 -0.94 -7.83 0.06
CA VAL A 149 0.47 -7.71 -0.32
C VAL A 149 0.94 -9.05 -0.88
N SER A 150 1.65 -9.04 -2.02
CA SER A 150 2.13 -10.27 -2.65
C SER A 150 3.12 -11.03 -1.75
N LEU A 151 3.29 -12.33 -2.02
CA LEU A 151 4.24 -13.15 -1.26
C LEU A 151 5.67 -12.60 -1.41
N THR A 152 6.06 -12.23 -2.63
CA THR A 152 7.36 -11.63 -2.94
C THR A 152 7.61 -10.36 -2.12
N ALA A 153 6.64 -9.45 -2.04
CA ALA A 153 6.76 -8.26 -1.21
C ALA A 153 6.90 -8.59 0.29
N ARG A 154 6.15 -9.59 0.80
CA ARG A 154 6.27 -10.05 2.19
C ARG A 154 7.65 -10.64 2.48
N GLU A 155 8.24 -11.36 1.54
CA GLU A 155 9.60 -11.88 1.64
C GLU A 155 10.65 -10.77 1.71
N LEU A 156 10.54 -9.76 0.84
CA LEU A 156 11.41 -8.59 0.89
C LEU A 156 11.31 -7.86 2.25
N VAL A 157 10.09 -7.71 2.78
CA VAL A 157 9.86 -7.09 4.10
C VAL A 157 10.47 -7.96 5.20
N ALA A 158 10.32 -9.29 5.13
CA ALA A 158 10.92 -10.19 6.11
C ALA A 158 12.46 -10.10 6.10
N ASP A 159 13.09 -10.07 4.94
CA ASP A 159 14.54 -9.98 4.79
C ASP A 159 15.06 -8.61 5.28
N TRP A 160 14.33 -7.52 5.02
CA TRP A 160 14.61 -6.21 5.61
C TRP A 160 14.50 -6.21 7.14
N LEU A 161 13.42 -6.77 7.70
CA LEU A 161 13.25 -6.89 9.16
C LEU A 161 14.36 -7.73 9.81
N LEU A 162 14.82 -8.77 9.12
CA LEU A 162 15.97 -9.56 9.54
C LEU A 162 17.25 -8.72 9.57
N SER A 163 17.52 -7.91 8.56
CA SER A 163 18.69 -7.01 8.57
C SER A 163 18.65 -6.02 9.75
N LEU A 164 17.47 -5.51 10.10
CA LEU A 164 17.33 -4.54 11.21
C LEU A 164 17.63 -5.15 12.60
N ARG A 165 17.35 -6.44 12.80
CA ARG A 165 17.55 -7.09 14.12
C ARG A 165 19.03 -7.23 14.50
N GLU A 166 19.94 -7.24 13.53
CA GLU A 166 21.38 -7.29 13.80
C GLU A 166 21.86 -6.03 14.53
N HIS A 167 21.13 -4.92 14.32
CA HIS A 167 21.45 -3.60 14.84
C HIS A 167 20.65 -3.21 16.08
N PHE A 168 19.42 -3.72 16.29
CA PHE A 168 18.52 -3.29 17.38
C PHE A 168 17.82 -4.42 18.13
N SER A 169 17.64 -4.25 19.44
CA SER A 169 16.91 -5.19 20.30
C SER A 169 15.39 -4.95 20.32
N THR A 170 14.93 -3.70 20.30
CA THR A 170 13.50 -3.39 20.15
C THR A 170 13.34 -2.10 19.35
N ARG A 171 12.51 -2.12 18.31
CA ARG A 171 12.22 -0.92 17.52
C ARG A 171 10.85 -1.03 16.85
N VAL A 172 10.11 0.08 16.84
CA VAL A 172 8.97 0.25 15.95
C VAL A 172 9.50 0.75 14.61
N VAL A 173 9.23 -0.01 13.56
CA VAL A 173 9.60 0.37 12.19
C VAL A 173 8.37 0.87 11.45
N ARG A 174 8.61 1.77 10.48
CA ARG A 174 7.57 2.43 9.70
C ARG A 174 7.55 1.83 8.30
N ILE A 175 6.42 1.28 7.89
CA ILE A 175 6.27 0.72 6.55
C ILE A 175 5.06 1.35 5.86
N CYS A 176 5.26 1.87 4.65
CA CYS A 176 4.19 2.34 3.80
C CYS A 176 3.70 1.17 2.92
N LEU A 177 2.44 0.78 3.08
CA LEU A 177 1.81 -0.32 2.37
C LEU A 177 0.81 0.20 1.34
N PRO A 178 0.63 -0.48 0.20
CA PRO A 178 -0.29 -0.02 -0.83
C PRO A 178 -1.75 -0.02 -0.35
N CYS A 179 -2.47 1.03 -0.74
CA CYS A 179 -3.92 1.10 -0.58
C CYS A 179 -4.64 0.06 -1.45
N HIS A 180 -5.92 -0.20 -1.15
CA HIS A 180 -6.76 -0.98 -2.04
C HIS A 180 -6.87 -0.30 -3.43
N THR A 181 -6.91 -1.09 -4.51
CA THR A 181 -6.96 -0.60 -5.91
C THR A 181 -8.21 0.22 -6.26
N GLN A 182 -9.19 0.22 -5.36
CA GLN A 182 -10.46 0.97 -5.49
C GLN A 182 -10.45 2.29 -4.72
N CYS A 183 -9.35 2.62 -4.01
CA CYS A 183 -9.18 3.92 -3.37
C CYS A 183 -8.75 4.97 -4.40
N SER A 184 -9.31 6.17 -4.30
CA SER A 184 -8.99 7.27 -5.22
C SER A 184 -7.54 7.77 -5.01
N PRO A 185 -6.73 7.89 -6.09
CA PRO A 185 -5.37 8.43 -6.01
C PRO A 185 -5.32 9.96 -5.88
N PHE A 186 -6.47 10.62 -6.00
CA PHE A 186 -6.56 12.08 -6.01
C PHE A 186 -6.85 12.68 -4.63
N VAL A 187 -7.02 11.84 -3.61
CA VAL A 187 -7.32 12.25 -2.23
C VAL A 187 -6.14 11.93 -1.31
N ASN A 188 -5.88 12.84 -0.37
CA ASN A 188 -4.76 12.79 0.55
C ASN A 188 -5.20 12.92 2.03
N PRO A 189 -4.96 11.91 2.89
CA PRO A 189 -4.45 10.57 2.56
C PRO A 189 -5.43 9.77 1.71
N SER A 190 -4.93 8.86 0.87
CA SER A 190 -5.78 8.07 -0.04
C SER A 190 -6.57 6.97 0.67
N CYS A 191 -5.95 6.35 1.68
CA CYS A 191 -6.56 5.34 2.53
C CYS A 191 -5.92 5.35 3.92
N THR A 192 -6.60 4.72 4.87
CA THR A 192 -6.10 4.49 6.23
C THR A 192 -5.76 3.02 6.48
N GLY A 193 -5.89 2.16 5.48
CA GLY A 193 -5.66 0.72 5.61
C GLY A 193 -5.83 -0.03 4.29
N PRO A 194 -5.61 -1.36 4.32
CA PRO A 194 -5.56 -2.20 3.12
C PRO A 194 -6.93 -2.48 2.50
N SER A 195 -8.03 -2.32 3.24
CA SER A 195 -9.37 -2.70 2.80
C SER A 195 -10.01 -1.65 1.91
N ALA A 196 -10.86 -2.09 0.98
CA ALA A 196 -11.74 -1.23 0.17
C ALA A 196 -12.74 -0.40 1.00
N THR A 197 -12.92 -0.69 2.29
CA THR A 197 -13.73 0.09 3.23
C THR A 197 -12.92 1.16 3.97
N GLN A 198 -11.59 1.16 3.81
CA GLN A 198 -10.67 2.08 4.50
C GLN A 198 -10.10 3.13 3.53
N CYS A 199 -10.72 3.29 2.36
CA CYS A 199 -10.40 4.38 1.45
C CYS A 199 -10.99 5.69 2.00
N SER A 200 -10.26 6.79 1.86
CA SER A 200 -10.79 8.12 2.17
C SER A 200 -11.84 8.55 1.14
N SER A 201 -11.65 8.14 -0.11
CA SER A 201 -12.61 8.30 -1.19
C SER A 201 -12.47 7.15 -2.20
N CYS A 202 -13.56 6.76 -2.83
CA CYS A 202 -13.57 5.68 -3.81
C CYS A 202 -13.20 6.18 -5.20
N ARG A 203 -12.53 5.33 -5.97
CA ARG A 203 -12.14 5.61 -7.35
C ARG A 203 -13.33 5.68 -8.31
N THR A 204 -14.31 4.79 -8.14
CA THR A 204 -15.43 4.63 -9.08
C THR A 204 -16.78 4.66 -8.39
N ALA A 205 -17.05 3.69 -7.52
CA ALA A 205 -18.36 3.55 -6.90
C ALA A 205 -18.28 3.09 -5.44
N VAL A 206 -19.34 3.38 -4.69
CA VAL A 206 -19.53 2.99 -3.28
C VAL A 206 -20.76 2.09 -3.19
N PHE A 207 -20.60 0.90 -2.62
CA PHE A 207 -21.71 0.02 -2.27
C PHE A 207 -21.58 -0.44 -0.82
N GLN A 208 -22.59 -0.19 0.01
CA GLN A 208 -22.60 -0.57 1.44
C GLN A 208 -21.34 -0.13 2.22
N GLY A 209 -20.83 1.07 1.93
CA GLY A 209 -19.62 1.60 2.58
C GLY A 209 -18.29 1.01 2.10
N ARG A 210 -18.30 0.21 1.02
CA ARG A 210 -17.12 -0.36 0.38
C ARG A 210 -16.91 0.24 -1.01
N CYS A 211 -15.67 0.57 -1.36
CA CYS A 211 -15.31 0.96 -2.71
C CYS A 211 -15.34 -0.25 -3.65
N VAL A 212 -16.07 -0.13 -4.76
CA VAL A 212 -16.23 -1.17 -5.78
C VAL A 212 -15.94 -0.60 -7.16
N ALA A 213 -15.52 -1.48 -8.07
CA ALA A 213 -15.19 -1.10 -9.44
C ALA A 213 -16.44 -0.71 -10.25
N PHE A 214 -17.58 -1.34 -9.97
CA PHE A 214 -18.87 -1.12 -10.59
C PHE A 214 -20.00 -1.45 -9.60
N CYS A 215 -21.15 -0.82 -9.77
CA CYS A 215 -22.35 -1.15 -8.99
C CYS A 215 -22.83 -2.58 -9.33
N PRO A 216 -23.12 -3.43 -8.34
CA PRO A 216 -23.69 -4.76 -8.58
C PRO A 216 -25.05 -4.70 -9.29
N ASP A 217 -25.43 -5.75 -10.02
CA ASP A 217 -26.64 -5.79 -10.86
C ASP A 217 -27.96 -5.56 -10.09
N ASP A 218 -28.02 -5.98 -8.82
CA ASP A 218 -29.19 -5.80 -7.93
C ASP A 218 -29.16 -4.46 -7.18
N THR A 219 -28.56 -3.45 -7.79
CA THR A 219 -28.48 -2.09 -7.25
C THR A 219 -28.93 -1.07 -8.27
N PHE A 220 -29.31 0.12 -7.79
CA PHE A 220 -29.43 1.30 -8.63
C PHE A 220 -28.35 2.30 -8.21
N SER A 221 -27.78 2.99 -9.20
CA SER A 221 -26.75 3.99 -8.98
C SER A 221 -27.31 5.40 -9.10
N PHE A 222 -26.75 6.32 -8.32
CA PHE A 222 -26.93 7.75 -8.52
C PHE A 222 -25.59 8.45 -8.34
N LYS A 223 -25.43 9.57 -9.06
CA LYS A 223 -24.23 10.40 -8.99
C LYS A 223 -24.49 11.52 -8.00
N ASN A 224 -23.78 11.48 -6.88
CA ASN A 224 -23.74 12.64 -6.01
C ASN A 224 -22.78 13.66 -6.62
N HIS A 225 -23.32 14.78 -7.10
CA HIS A 225 -22.54 15.98 -7.44
C HIS A 225 -22.16 16.79 -6.19
N SER A 226 -22.21 16.20 -5.00
CA SER A 226 -21.95 16.90 -3.74
C SER A 226 -20.46 17.26 -3.63
N MET A 227 -20.15 18.47 -4.09
CA MET A 227 -19.18 19.42 -3.55
C MET A 227 -18.17 18.87 -2.54
N GLU A 228 -17.01 18.46 -3.01
CA GLU A 228 -15.76 18.88 -2.37
C GLU A 228 -15.25 20.09 -3.14
N ALA A 229 -15.97 21.21 -3.00
CA ALA A 229 -15.40 22.52 -3.27
C ALA A 229 -14.39 22.81 -2.16
N GLY A 230 -13.18 22.30 -2.31
CA GLY A 230 -12.03 22.97 -1.70
C GLY A 230 -12.03 24.40 -2.23
N ASN A 231 -12.06 25.38 -1.33
CA ASN A 231 -11.86 26.78 -1.65
C ASN A 231 -10.50 26.96 -2.33
N GLU A 232 -10.44 26.88 -3.66
CA GLU A 232 -9.32 27.42 -4.43
C GLU A 232 -9.88 28.18 -5.64
N LEU A 233 -10.03 29.48 -5.39
CA LEU A 233 -9.89 30.60 -6.31
C LEU A 233 -10.06 30.29 -7.81
N GLU A 234 -11.23 30.70 -8.32
CA GLU A 234 -11.51 30.82 -9.75
C GLU A 234 -10.44 31.68 -10.44
N ASN A 235 -9.55 31.06 -11.22
CA ASN A 235 -9.19 31.52 -12.56
C ASN A 235 -8.23 30.51 -13.21
N SER A 236 -8.72 29.69 -14.14
CA SER A 236 -8.02 29.31 -15.37
C SER A 236 -8.82 28.21 -16.09
N THR A 237 -9.10 28.47 -17.35
CA THR A 237 -9.57 27.51 -18.35
C THR A 237 -8.78 26.20 -18.32
N GLY A 238 -9.35 25.19 -17.66
CA GLY A 238 -8.89 23.81 -17.65
C GLY A 238 -9.97 22.99 -16.97
N SER A 239 -10.68 22.15 -17.72
CA SER A 239 -11.73 21.28 -17.20
C SER A 239 -11.14 20.26 -16.23
N VAL A 240 -11.08 20.60 -14.93
CA VAL A 240 -10.86 19.63 -13.87
C VAL A 240 -12.13 18.78 -13.82
N ALA A 241 -12.06 17.58 -14.39
CA ALA A 241 -13.15 16.62 -14.33
C ALA A 241 -13.49 16.37 -12.85
N ALA A 242 -14.60 16.94 -12.38
CA ALA A 242 -15.09 16.67 -11.04
C ALA A 242 -15.16 15.15 -10.86
N HIS A 243 -14.40 14.61 -9.90
CA HIS A 243 -14.40 13.18 -9.62
C HIS A 243 -15.80 12.78 -9.11
N THR A 244 -16.67 12.34 -10.01
CA THR A 244 -18.03 11.90 -9.67
C THR A 244 -17.97 10.45 -9.23
N VAL A 245 -18.23 10.20 -7.95
CA VAL A 245 -18.32 8.84 -7.39
C VAL A 245 -19.77 8.36 -7.43
N GLU A 246 -20.00 7.17 -7.98
CA GLU A 246 -21.34 6.57 -8.03
C GLU A 246 -21.70 5.94 -6.70
N HIS A 247 -22.91 6.20 -6.20
CA HIS A 247 -23.42 5.59 -4.98
C HIS A 247 -24.45 4.53 -5.36
N CYS A 248 -24.15 3.28 -5.00
CA CYS A 248 -24.99 2.12 -5.31
C CYS A 248 -25.86 1.81 -4.09
N LEU A 249 -27.17 1.72 -4.28
CA LEU A 249 -28.12 1.30 -3.26
C LEU A 249 -28.83 0.02 -3.70
N PRO A 250 -29.11 -0.92 -2.77
CA PRO A 250 -29.77 -2.16 -3.11
C PRO A 250 -31.19 -1.89 -3.64
N CYS A 251 -31.59 -2.69 -4.62
CA CYS A 251 -32.97 -2.73 -5.08
C CYS A 251 -33.92 -3.28 -4.00
N HIS A 252 -35.22 -3.07 -4.20
CA HIS A 252 -36.23 -3.72 -3.37
C HIS A 252 -36.10 -5.26 -3.44
N SER A 253 -36.42 -5.96 -2.36
CA SER A 253 -36.31 -7.44 -2.27
C SER A 253 -37.17 -8.21 -3.29
N GLU A 254 -38.19 -7.54 -3.82
CA GLU A 254 -39.12 -8.07 -4.84
C GLU A 254 -38.65 -7.84 -6.28
N CYS A 255 -37.52 -7.13 -6.47
CA CYS A 255 -36.94 -6.93 -7.79
C CYS A 255 -36.07 -8.12 -8.21
N HIS A 256 -36.01 -8.35 -9.52
CA HIS A 256 -35.10 -9.27 -10.17
C HIS A 256 -34.51 -8.60 -11.42
N GLY A 257 -33.20 -8.77 -11.65
CA GLY A 257 -32.53 -8.17 -12.81
C GLY A 257 -32.38 -6.64 -12.73
N GLY A 258 -32.29 -6.10 -11.51
CA GLY A 258 -32.06 -4.68 -11.24
C GLY A 258 -33.32 -3.81 -11.15
N CYS A 259 -33.09 -2.53 -10.83
CA CYS A 259 -34.13 -1.52 -10.59
C CYS A 259 -33.66 -0.14 -11.05
N SER A 260 -34.59 0.81 -11.16
CA SER A 260 -34.29 2.23 -11.36
C SER A 260 -34.37 3.06 -10.07
N GLY A 261 -34.71 2.42 -8.94
CA GLY A 261 -34.87 3.07 -7.65
C GLY A 261 -35.26 2.09 -6.54
N PRO A 262 -35.51 2.59 -5.32
CA PRO A 262 -35.61 1.75 -4.13
C PRO A 262 -36.96 1.04 -3.95
N GLY A 263 -38.02 1.51 -4.62
CA GLY A 263 -39.38 0.98 -4.48
C GLY A 263 -39.62 -0.32 -5.24
N SER A 264 -40.60 -1.10 -4.79
CA SER A 264 -41.08 -2.33 -5.46
C SER A 264 -41.74 -2.06 -6.82
N ASP A 265 -42.08 -0.81 -7.10
CA ASP A 265 -42.59 -0.29 -8.36
C ASP A 265 -41.49 0.14 -9.35
N HIS A 266 -40.25 0.27 -8.86
CA HIS A 266 -39.07 0.62 -9.67
C HIS A 266 -38.29 -0.60 -10.17
N CYS A 267 -38.83 -1.80 -9.98
CA CYS A 267 -38.19 -3.03 -10.46
C CYS A 267 -38.24 -3.11 -11.99
N LYS A 268 -37.12 -3.49 -12.63
CA LYS A 268 -37.13 -3.83 -14.06
C LYS A 268 -37.95 -5.09 -14.31
N GLN A 269 -37.84 -6.07 -13.42
CA GLN A 269 -38.64 -7.30 -13.41
C GLN A 269 -39.01 -7.67 -11.98
N CYS A 270 -40.21 -8.22 -11.79
CA CYS A 270 -40.64 -8.73 -10.49
C CYS A 270 -40.09 -10.14 -10.26
N ARG A 271 -39.59 -10.39 -9.06
CA ARG A 271 -39.11 -11.71 -8.64
C ARG A 271 -40.22 -12.76 -8.56
N ASN A 272 -41.42 -12.33 -8.12
CA ASN A 272 -42.57 -13.21 -7.91
C ASN A 272 -43.78 -12.76 -8.74
N PHE A 273 -44.51 -11.75 -8.27
CA PHE A 273 -45.77 -11.32 -8.88
C PHE A 273 -45.78 -9.84 -9.23
N LYS A 274 -46.39 -9.52 -10.38
CA LYS A 274 -46.64 -8.16 -10.86
C LYS A 274 -48.07 -7.76 -10.50
N VAL A 275 -48.24 -6.78 -9.61
CA VAL A 275 -49.56 -6.32 -9.15
C VAL A 275 -49.84 -4.94 -9.73
N PHE A 276 -51.00 -4.74 -10.35
CA PHE A 276 -51.43 -3.44 -10.84
C PHE A 276 -52.13 -2.66 -9.73
N THR A 277 -51.59 -1.50 -9.35
CA THR A 277 -52.10 -0.68 -8.25
C THR A 277 -53.22 0.28 -8.68
N ASN A 278 -53.49 0.37 -9.99
CA ASN A 278 -54.56 1.21 -10.53
C ASN A 278 -55.48 0.47 -11.52
N ALA A 279 -56.74 0.89 -11.59
CA ALA A 279 -57.74 0.30 -12.48
C ALA A 279 -57.36 0.37 -13.98
N LYS A 280 -56.56 1.38 -14.36
CA LYS A 280 -56.07 1.57 -15.73
C LYS A 280 -54.86 0.67 -16.07
N ARG A 281 -54.35 -0.13 -15.12
CA ARG A 281 -53.19 -1.03 -15.28
C ARG A 281 -51.91 -0.37 -15.82
N THR A 282 -51.69 0.89 -15.45
CA THR A 282 -50.49 1.65 -15.84
C THR A 282 -49.46 1.76 -14.72
N GLN A 283 -49.87 1.52 -13.47
CA GLN A 283 -48.98 1.50 -12.30
C GLN A 283 -48.86 0.08 -11.78
N VAL A 284 -47.63 -0.31 -11.48
CA VAL A 284 -47.25 -1.67 -11.14
C VAL A 284 -46.42 -1.64 -9.88
N SER A 285 -46.66 -2.59 -8.98
CA SER A 285 -45.76 -2.92 -7.88
C SER A 285 -45.48 -4.42 -7.88
N CYS A 286 -44.23 -4.80 -7.58
CA CYS A 286 -43.88 -6.19 -7.32
C CYS A 286 -44.26 -6.59 -5.90
N SER A 287 -44.71 -7.84 -5.71
CA SER A 287 -45.13 -8.37 -4.41
C SER A 287 -44.65 -9.80 -4.20
N ALA A 288 -44.37 -10.13 -2.94
CA ALA A 288 -44.01 -11.47 -2.49
C ALA A 288 -45.18 -12.46 -2.65
N PRO A 289 -44.91 -13.78 -2.67
CA PRO A 289 -45.96 -14.79 -2.58
C PRO A 289 -46.70 -14.64 -1.26
N LEU A 290 -48.03 -14.68 -1.29
CA LEU A 290 -48.84 -14.81 -0.09
C LEU A 290 -48.42 -16.11 0.62
N ARG A 291 -47.77 -15.99 1.79
CA ARG A 291 -47.64 -17.12 2.72
C ARG A 291 -49.04 -17.44 3.21
N LEU A 292 -49.66 -18.47 2.64
CA LEU A 292 -50.81 -19.12 3.25
C LEU A 292 -50.32 -19.79 4.55
N PRO A 293 -50.96 -19.53 5.71
CA PRO A 293 -50.64 -20.19 6.97
C PRO A 293 -50.91 -21.70 6.93
#